data_AF-B0MWW2-F1
#
_entry.id   AF-B0MWW2-F1
#
_cell.length_a   1.000
_cell.length_b   1.000
_cell.length_c   1.000
_cell.angle_alpha   90.00
_cell.angle_beta   90.00
_cell.angle_gamma   90.00
#
_symmetry.space_group_name_H-M   'P 1'
#
loop_
_entity.id
_entity.type
_entity.pdbx_description
1 polymer ?
#
loop_
_entity_poly.entity_id
_entity_poly.type
_entity_poly.pdbx_seq_one_letter_code
_entity_poly.pdbx_strand_id
1 'polypeptide(L)'
;MKFTTHCFVRVEDAEKRKDVIEWCMHIGYEYIYPPKEERLGDKVICDTYCVGVAHDAQTFTALNCIDCGTNIELFRALAAMNNENDQEQWYSYTEYPTNESKNGVRRLIFNEHTRFDSFVDVPSGYYRKATVEEIVEYFKNNEK
;
A
#
# COMPACT_ATOMS: atom_id res chain seq x y z
N MET A 1 -10.25 12.10 1.18
CA MET A 1 -9.34 11.21 1.92
C MET A 1 -7.93 11.68 1.68
N LYS A 2 -7.09 11.72 2.72
CA LYS A 2 -5.69 12.11 2.66
C LYS A 2 -4.79 10.90 2.87
N PHE A 3 -4.11 10.48 1.81
CA PHE A 3 -3.13 9.39 1.86
C PHE A 3 -1.78 9.88 2.37
N THR A 4 -1.04 9.00 3.04
CA THR A 4 0.19 9.36 3.77
C THR A 4 1.47 8.93 3.07
N THR A 5 1.37 8.14 2.01
CA THR A 5 2.52 7.50 1.39
C THR A 5 2.49 7.70 -0.13
N HIS A 6 3.47 8.44 -0.64
CA HIS A 6 3.70 8.59 -2.07
C HIS A 6 4.43 7.35 -2.60
N CYS A 7 3.88 6.68 -3.60
CA CYS A 7 4.49 5.47 -4.18
C CYS A 7 4.13 5.31 -5.66
N PHE A 8 4.90 4.48 -6.36
CA PHE A 8 4.60 4.12 -7.75
C PHE A 8 4.99 2.68 -8.07
N VAL A 9 4.37 2.12 -9.11
CA VAL A 9 4.63 0.77 -9.61
C VAL A 9 4.72 0.76 -11.13
N ARG A 10 5.62 -0.06 -11.68
CA ARG A 10 5.75 -0.35 -13.11
C ARG A 10 4.81 -1.48 -13.51
N VAL A 11 3.90 -1.19 -14.42
CA VAL A 11 2.89 -2.07 -14.99
C VAL A 11 2.89 -1.86 -16.51
N GLU A 12 3.64 -2.71 -17.23
CA GLU A 12 3.75 -2.64 -18.69
C GLU A 12 2.41 -2.92 -19.38
N ASP A 13 1.68 -3.93 -18.89
CA ASP A 13 0.38 -4.34 -19.40
C ASP A 13 -0.68 -3.24 -19.18
N ALA A 14 -1.29 -2.79 -20.27
CA ALA A 14 -2.23 -1.67 -20.24
C ALA A 14 -3.55 -1.99 -19.52
N GLU A 15 -4.04 -3.23 -19.63
CA GLU A 15 -5.29 -3.64 -18.96
C GLU A 15 -5.04 -3.76 -17.46
N LYS A 16 -3.95 -4.41 -17.04
CA LYS A 16 -3.57 -4.45 -15.62
C LYS A 16 -3.33 -3.06 -15.04
N ARG A 17 -2.74 -2.16 -15.82
CA ARG A 17 -2.53 -0.77 -15.40
C ARG A 17 -3.85 -0.07 -15.13
N LYS A 18 -4.86 -0.31 -15.97
CA LYS A 18 -6.22 0.20 -15.78
C LYS A 18 -6.84 -0.37 -14.50
N ASP A 19 -6.70 -1.68 -14.25
CA ASP A 19 -7.21 -2.31 -13.02
C ASP A 19 -6.59 -1.70 -11.75
N VAL A 20 -5.30 -1.40 -11.78
CA VAL A 20 -4.60 -0.76 -10.65
C VAL A 20 -5.14 0.66 -10.42
N ILE A 21 -5.34 1.44 -11.48
CA ILE A 21 -5.90 2.80 -11.39
C ILE A 21 -7.34 2.75 -10.85
N GLU A 22 -8.18 1.85 -11.37
CA GLU A 22 -9.56 1.68 -10.91
C GLU A 22 -9.62 1.27 -9.43
N TRP A 23 -8.70 0.40 -8.99
CA TRP A 23 -8.56 0.07 -7.57
C TRP A 23 -8.17 1.29 -6.73
N CYS A 24 -7.21 2.12 -7.19
CA CYS A 24 -6.85 3.36 -6.50
C CYS A 24 -8.06 4.31 -6.37
N MET A 25 -8.84 4.45 -7.45
CA MET A 25 -10.07 5.25 -7.42
C MET A 25 -11.10 4.69 -6.43
N HIS A 26 -11.21 3.36 -6.34
CA HIS A 26 -12.12 2.69 -5.42
C HIS A 26 -11.79 2.96 -3.93
N ILE A 27 -10.51 3.05 -3.59
CA ILE A 27 -10.08 3.40 -2.22
C ILE A 27 -10.12 4.91 -1.94
N GLY A 28 -10.38 5.74 -2.96
CA GLY A 28 -10.67 7.17 -2.80
C GLY A 28 -9.69 8.14 -3.44
N TYR A 29 -8.78 7.69 -4.31
CA TYR A 29 -7.94 8.58 -5.11
C TYR A 29 -8.74 9.26 -6.23
N GLU A 30 -8.40 10.52 -6.52
CA GLU A 30 -8.88 11.22 -7.71
C GLU A 30 -7.98 10.88 -8.91
N TYR A 31 -8.57 10.41 -10.00
CA TYR A 31 -7.78 10.12 -11.21
C TYR A 31 -7.49 11.40 -11.98
N ILE A 32 -6.20 11.70 -12.13
CA ILE A 32 -5.74 12.81 -12.95
C ILE A 32 -5.52 12.29 -14.37
N TYR A 33 -6.30 12.82 -15.31
CA TYR A 33 -6.15 12.49 -16.72
C TYR A 33 -4.80 13.00 -17.23
N PRO A 34 -3.86 12.11 -17.58
CA PRO A 34 -2.57 12.55 -18.04
C PRO A 34 -2.65 13.14 -19.46
N PRO A 35 -1.70 14.03 -19.82
CA PRO A 35 -1.47 14.45 -21.20
C PRO A 35 -1.35 13.23 -22.14
N LYS A 36 -1.59 13.42 -23.44
CA LYS A 36 -1.57 12.31 -24.41
C LYS A 36 -0.26 11.53 -24.39
N GLU A 37 0.84 12.22 -24.15
CA GLU A 37 2.19 11.69 -24.08
C GLU A 37 2.26 10.67 -22.93
N GLU A 38 1.84 11.05 -21.73
CA GLU A 38 1.85 10.24 -20.49
C GLU A 38 0.88 9.05 -20.50
N ARG A 39 -0.11 9.02 -21.38
CA ARG A 39 -1.01 7.84 -21.53
C ARG A 39 -0.28 6.57 -21.97
N LEU A 40 0.87 6.71 -22.61
CA LEU A 40 1.71 5.58 -22.99
C LEU A 40 2.58 5.09 -21.82
N GLY A 41 2.50 5.74 -20.65
CA GLY A 41 3.34 5.46 -19.51
C GLY A 41 3.07 4.08 -18.93
N ASP A 42 4.13 3.45 -18.45
CA ASP A 42 4.11 2.14 -17.82
C ASP A 42 4.08 2.24 -16.30
N LYS A 43 3.96 3.44 -15.71
CA LYS A 43 3.99 3.62 -14.25
C LYS A 43 2.68 4.15 -13.75
N VAL A 44 2.13 3.53 -12.71
CA VAL A 44 1.02 4.08 -11.90
C VAL A 44 1.62 4.73 -10.67
N ILE A 45 1.21 5.97 -10.40
CA ILE A 45 1.69 6.76 -9.26
C ILE A 45 0.51 7.23 -8.42
N CYS A 46 0.69 7.18 -7.10
CA CYS A 46 -0.19 7.78 -6.13
C CYS A 46 0.53 8.87 -5.33
N ASP A 47 -0.14 9.98 -5.09
CA ASP A 47 0.32 11.02 -4.17
C ASP A 47 -0.58 11.12 -2.92
N THR A 48 -0.80 12.32 -2.38
CA THR A 48 -1.67 12.53 -1.22
C THR A 48 -3.16 12.39 -1.55
N TYR A 49 -3.56 12.64 -2.79
CA TYR A 49 -4.97 12.70 -3.21
C TYR A 49 -5.24 12.05 -4.56
N CYS A 50 -4.22 12.00 -5.42
CA CYS A 50 -4.35 11.72 -6.83
C CYS A 50 -3.67 10.42 -7.24
N VAL A 51 -4.24 9.77 -8.25
CA VAL A 51 -3.62 8.67 -9.00
C VAL A 51 -3.47 9.06 -10.47
N GLY A 52 -2.37 8.66 -11.09
CA GLY A 52 -2.09 8.95 -12.49
C GLY A 52 -1.13 7.97 -13.15
N VAL A 53 -0.85 8.22 -14.43
CA VAL A 53 0.13 7.47 -15.22
C VAL A 53 1.27 8.39 -15.62
N ALA A 54 2.51 7.92 -15.53
CA ALA A 54 3.68 8.72 -15.87
C ALA A 54 4.74 7.89 -16.63
N HIS A 55 5.54 8.59 -17.44
CA HIS A 55 6.69 8.01 -18.16
C HIS A 55 8.01 8.18 -17.42
N ASP A 56 8.22 9.36 -16.83
CA ASP A 56 9.53 9.88 -16.45
C ASP A 56 9.80 9.75 -14.95
N ALA A 57 10.98 9.21 -14.64
CA ALA A 57 11.55 9.11 -13.30
C ALA A 57 11.66 10.45 -12.53
N GLN A 58 11.80 11.57 -13.24
CA GLN A 58 12.02 12.89 -12.63
C GLN A 58 10.77 13.42 -11.92
N THR A 59 9.57 13.14 -12.45
CA THR A 59 8.30 13.43 -11.75
C THR A 59 8.27 12.77 -10.36
N PHE A 60 8.93 11.62 -10.20
CA PHE A 60 8.93 10.82 -8.97
C PHE A 60 9.94 11.30 -7.92
N THR A 61 11.04 11.91 -8.37
CA THR A 61 12.10 12.39 -7.47
C THR A 61 11.64 13.62 -6.69
N ALA A 62 10.78 14.46 -7.29
CA ALA A 62 10.22 15.64 -6.63
C ALA A 62 9.27 15.29 -5.46
N LEU A 63 8.63 14.12 -5.51
CA LEU A 63 7.65 13.67 -4.53
C LEU A 63 8.21 12.66 -3.50
N ASN A 64 9.50 12.30 -3.60
CA ASN A 64 10.10 11.23 -2.80
C ASN A 64 9.27 9.94 -2.83
N CYS A 65 8.69 9.60 -3.99
CA CYS A 65 7.86 8.41 -4.13
C CYS A 65 8.66 7.14 -3.88
N ILE A 66 8.07 6.22 -3.11
CA ILE A 66 8.61 4.87 -2.93
C ILE A 66 8.43 4.10 -4.23
N ASP A 67 9.54 3.54 -4.73
CA ASP A 67 9.54 2.67 -5.90
C ASP A 67 9.17 1.24 -5.49
N CYS A 68 7.99 0.78 -5.89
CA CYS A 68 7.51 -0.59 -5.64
C CYS A 68 7.98 -1.59 -6.70
N GLY A 69 8.82 -1.19 -7.66
CA GLY A 69 9.26 -2.07 -8.72
C GLY A 69 8.10 -2.43 -9.63
N THR A 70 7.90 -3.73 -9.83
CA THR A 70 6.74 -4.32 -10.51
C THR A 70 5.77 -4.99 -9.54
N ASN A 71 5.99 -4.85 -8.22
CA ASN A 71 5.20 -5.48 -7.18
C ASN A 71 3.93 -4.66 -6.89
N ILE A 72 2.83 -5.05 -7.54
CA ILE A 72 1.52 -4.39 -7.40
C ILE A 72 0.97 -4.51 -5.96
N GLU A 73 1.27 -5.59 -5.24
CA GLU A 73 0.75 -5.78 -3.88
C GLU A 73 1.48 -4.89 -2.87
N LEU A 74 2.80 -4.73 -3.00
CA LEU A 74 3.55 -3.73 -2.25
C LEU A 74 3.03 -2.32 -2.54
N PHE A 75 2.74 -2.02 -3.81
CA PHE A 75 2.14 -0.75 -4.20
C PHE A 75 0.78 -0.53 -3.54
N ARG A 76 -0.13 -1.50 -3.60
CA ARG A 76 -1.45 -1.41 -2.94
C ARG A 76 -1.33 -1.19 -1.44
N ALA A 77 -0.44 -1.95 -0.78
CA ALA A 77 -0.20 -1.83 0.65
C ALA A 77 0.24 -0.42 1.06
N LEU A 78 1.13 0.20 0.28
CA LEU A 78 1.61 1.55 0.52
C LEU A 78 0.58 2.61 0.12
N ALA A 79 -0.07 2.46 -1.05
CA ALA A 79 -1.04 3.41 -1.57
C ALA A 79 -2.30 3.52 -0.70
N ALA A 80 -2.69 2.45 0.00
CA ALA A 80 -3.84 2.46 0.90
C ALA A 80 -3.59 3.27 2.19
N MET A 81 -2.32 3.52 2.58
CA MET A 81 -1.98 4.12 3.88
C MET A 81 -2.62 5.50 4.09
N ASN A 82 -3.46 5.60 5.11
CA ASN A 82 -4.20 6.80 5.48
C ASN A 82 -4.61 6.75 6.97
N ASN A 83 -4.98 7.90 7.53
CA ASN A 83 -5.41 8.02 8.94
C ASN A 83 -6.93 8.06 9.13
N GLU A 84 -7.72 8.04 8.05
CA GLU A 84 -9.17 8.26 8.07
C GLU A 84 -9.99 6.97 8.17
N ASN A 85 -9.51 5.86 7.58
CA ASN A 85 -10.20 4.56 7.60
C ASN A 85 -9.25 3.37 7.53
N ASP A 86 -9.82 2.17 7.55
CA ASP A 86 -9.08 0.90 7.56
C ASP A 86 -9.18 0.09 6.26
N GLN A 87 -9.78 0.68 5.22
CA GLN A 87 -9.99 0.05 3.93
C GLN A 87 -8.64 -0.31 3.29
N GLU A 88 -8.46 -1.60 2.96
CA GLU A 88 -7.24 -2.15 2.33
C GLU A 88 -5.94 -1.86 3.13
N GLN A 89 -6.04 -1.57 4.43
CA GLN A 89 -4.88 -1.27 5.27
C GLN A 89 -4.14 -2.53 5.71
N TRP A 90 -2.83 -2.39 5.88
CA TRP A 90 -2.00 -3.39 6.56
C TRP A 90 -1.84 -3.06 8.04
N TYR A 91 -1.88 -4.09 8.85
CA TYR A 91 -1.76 -4.02 10.30
C TYR A 91 -0.53 -4.77 10.79
N SER A 92 0.18 -4.16 11.71
CA SER A 92 1.26 -4.75 12.49
C SER A 92 0.69 -5.15 13.84
N TYR A 93 0.87 -6.41 14.22
CA TYR A 93 0.44 -6.92 15.50
C TYR A 93 1.54 -7.73 16.18
N THR A 94 1.50 -7.73 17.50
CA THR A 94 2.37 -8.59 18.31
C THR A 94 1.56 -9.80 18.73
N GLU A 95 1.96 -11.00 18.25
CA GLU A 95 1.38 -12.23 18.78
C GLU A 95 1.61 -12.29 20.29
N TYR A 96 0.57 -12.67 21.03
CA TYR A 96 0.70 -12.89 22.46
C TYR A 96 1.86 -13.84 22.73
N PRO A 97 2.78 -13.50 23.65
CA PRO A 97 3.72 -14.48 24.15
C PRO A 97 2.90 -15.66 24.70
N THR A 98 2.94 -16.79 24.01
CA THR A 98 2.52 -18.05 24.64
C THR A 98 3.47 -18.30 25.82
N ASN A 99 3.06 -19.12 26.79
CA ASN A 99 3.90 -19.46 27.95
C ASN A 99 5.32 -19.97 27.58
N GLU A 100 5.56 -20.29 26.30
CA GLU A 100 6.81 -20.80 25.75
C GLU A 100 7.70 -19.72 25.09
N SER A 101 7.16 -18.58 24.63
CA SER A 101 7.94 -17.51 23.99
C SER A 101 7.86 -16.23 24.81
N LYS A 102 8.97 -15.86 25.48
CA LYS A 102 9.03 -14.65 26.33
C LYS A 102 9.01 -13.33 25.55
N ASN A 103 9.22 -13.37 24.23
CA ASN A 103 9.15 -12.21 23.36
C ASN A 103 8.06 -12.46 22.31
N GLY A 104 7.04 -11.59 22.26
CA GLY A 104 6.04 -11.65 21.21
C GLY A 104 6.68 -11.42 19.84
N VAL A 105 6.29 -12.22 18.85
CA VAL A 105 6.76 -12.04 17.46
C VAL A 105 5.86 -11.00 16.80
N ARG A 106 6.47 -9.96 16.21
CA ARG A 106 5.73 -8.98 15.42
C ARG A 106 5.44 -9.56 14.04
N ARG A 107 4.18 -9.47 13.61
CA ARG A 107 3.71 -9.97 12.32
C ARG A 107 2.89 -8.90 11.61
N LEU A 108 2.79 -9.05 10.28
CA LEU A 108 1.92 -8.23 9.45
C LEU A 108 0.72 -9.03 8.97
N ILE A 109 -0.42 -8.35 8.88
CA ILE A 109 -1.64 -8.91 8.33
C ILE A 109 -2.35 -7.87 7.47
N PHE A 110 -2.87 -8.31 6.34
CA PHE A 110 -3.74 -7.49 5.50
C PHE A 110 -5.15 -7.47 6.10
N ASN A 111 -5.76 -6.29 6.18
CA ASN A 111 -7.14 -6.14 6.65
C ASN A 111 -8.13 -6.66 5.60
N GLU A 112 -8.32 -7.98 5.56
CA GLU A 112 -9.49 -8.56 4.93
C GLU A 112 -10.69 -8.37 5.86
N HIS A 113 -11.80 -7.83 5.34
CA HIS A 113 -13.04 -7.57 6.10
C HIS A 113 -13.52 -8.74 6.98
N THR A 114 -13.16 -9.98 6.63
CA THR A 114 -13.54 -11.22 7.34
C THR A 114 -12.62 -11.58 8.51
N ARG A 115 -11.42 -11.01 8.60
CA ARG A 115 -10.44 -11.30 9.68
C ARG A 115 -10.43 -10.26 10.79
N PHE A 116 -11.03 -9.10 10.60
CA PHE A 116 -11.09 -8.09 11.65
C PHE A 116 -11.99 -8.49 12.83
N ASP A 117 -13.05 -9.28 12.57
CA ASP A 117 -13.89 -9.88 13.62
C ASP A 117 -13.09 -10.82 14.55
N SER A 118 -11.94 -11.34 14.12
CA SER A 118 -11.02 -12.11 14.97
C SER A 118 -10.09 -11.27 15.85
N PHE A 119 -10.03 -9.94 15.65
CA PHE A 119 -9.26 -9.01 16.50
C PHE A 119 -10.11 -8.35 17.60
N VAL A 120 -11.41 -8.66 17.68
CA VAL A 120 -12.35 -8.07 18.64
C VAL A 120 -11.93 -8.32 20.09
N ASP A 121 -11.18 -9.40 20.36
CA ASP A 121 -10.65 -9.75 21.69
C ASP A 121 -9.18 -9.33 21.92
N VAL A 122 -8.54 -8.68 20.95
CA VAL A 122 -7.15 -8.23 21.08
C VAL A 122 -7.14 -6.80 21.66
N PRO A 123 -6.49 -6.54 22.80
CA PRO A 123 -6.42 -5.19 23.35
C PRO A 123 -5.75 -4.24 22.36
N SER A 124 -6.25 -3.00 22.30
CA SER A 124 -5.83 -1.97 21.32
C SER A 124 -4.34 -1.61 21.32
N GLY A 125 -3.54 -2.12 22.28
CA GLY A 125 -2.09 -1.97 22.30
C GLY A 125 -1.30 -3.03 21.52
N TYR A 126 -1.96 -4.08 21.04
CA TYR A 126 -1.31 -5.22 20.38
C TYR A 126 -1.41 -5.21 18.86
N TYR A 127 -2.21 -4.29 18.28
CA TYR A 127 -2.26 -4.06 16.84
C TYR A 127 -2.27 -2.56 16.53
N ARG A 128 -1.66 -2.18 15.42
CA ARG A 128 -1.73 -0.84 14.84
C ARG A 128 -1.56 -0.93 13.33
N LYS A 129 -1.88 0.12 12.60
CA LYS A 129 -1.50 0.23 11.18
C LYS A 129 0.00 0.01 11.03
N ALA A 130 0.39 -0.80 10.05
CA ALA A 130 1.79 -1.08 9.76
C ALA A 130 2.52 0.20 9.30
N THR A 131 3.80 0.32 9.62
CA THR A 131 4.60 1.42 9.07
C THR A 131 5.06 1.10 7.66
N VAL A 132 5.50 2.12 6.93
CA VAL A 132 6.11 1.96 5.61
C VAL A 132 7.26 0.95 5.66
N GLU A 133 8.15 1.07 6.65
CA GLU A 133 9.32 0.21 6.81
C GLU A 133 8.92 -1.25 7.02
N GLU A 134 7.91 -1.49 7.87
CA GLU A 134 7.42 -2.85 8.13
C GLU A 134 6.84 -3.48 6.87
N ILE A 135 5.99 -2.76 6.14
CA ILE A 135 5.41 -3.24 4.87
C ILE A 135 6.54 -3.56 3.87
N VAL A 136 7.46 -2.62 3.66
CA VAL A 136 8.58 -2.81 2.72
C VAL A 136 9.46 -3.99 3.13
N GLU A 137 9.79 -4.15 4.41
CA GLU A 137 10.58 -5.27 4.92
C GLU A 137 9.85 -6.60 4.74
N TYR A 138 8.55 -6.65 5.00
CA TYR A 138 7.74 -7.84 4.79
C TYR A 138 7.76 -8.29 3.33
N PHE A 139 7.52 -7.39 2.38
CA PHE A 139 7.54 -7.76 0.97
C PHE A 139 8.95 -8.17 0.51
N LYS A 140 10.01 -7.51 0.96
CA LYS A 140 11.41 -7.93 0.67
C LYS A 140 11.73 -9.33 1.17
N ASN A 141 11.22 -9.72 2.34
CA ASN A 141 11.50 -11.02 2.95
C ASN A 141 10.55 -12.14 2.45
N ASN A 142 9.41 -11.79 1.86
CA ASN A 142 8.41 -12.74 1.35
C ASN A 142 8.35 -12.82 -0.19
N GLU A 143 9.06 -11.95 -0.91
CA GLU A 143 9.35 -12.13 -2.34
C GLU A 143 10.21 -13.40 -2.51
N LYS A 144 9.55 -14.49 -2.93
CA LYS A 144 10.20 -15.73 -3.36
C LYS A 144 10.45 -15.74 -4.86
#